data_AF-A0A9W8QTD7-F1
#
_entry.id   AF-A0A9W8QTD7-F1
#
_cell.length_a   1.000
_cell.length_b   1.000
_cell.length_c   1.000
_cell.angle_alpha   90.00
_cell.angle_beta   90.00
_cell.angle_gamma   90.00
#
_symmetry.space_group_name_H-M   'P 1'
#
loop_
_entity.id
_entity.type
_entity.pdbx_description
1 polymer ?
#
loop_
_entity_poly.entity_id
_entity_poly.type
_entity_poly.pdbx_seq_one_letter_code
_entity_poly.pdbx_strand_id
1 'polypeptide(L)'
;MGQGPAKSVRGAKFRVIGAGMTRTDTKSFREALEILLDGPVHDGATEGVSGPWRHRKEWLEAMELAPRARTISEQKRLDWLLADLHEGYVGTTDIPGLRLAPELLRVFPDAIVIATKREPESWWKSQRFIDSYAQTWWLSYFLAPVPRIGVYPVFMKLRRRLLMWRFGIDELTGPGSLKA
;
A
#
# COMPACT_ATOMS: atom_id res chain seq x y z
N MET A 1 -4.22 -17.52 10.49
CA MET A 1 -5.27 -16.52 10.72
C MET A 1 -5.06 -15.39 9.71
N GLY A 2 -5.98 -15.20 8.76
CA GLY A 2 -5.89 -14.12 7.79
C GLY A 2 -6.45 -12.84 8.42
N GLN A 3 -5.66 -11.77 8.44
CA GLN A 3 -6.15 -10.46 8.86
C GLN A 3 -7.06 -9.93 7.75
N GLY A 4 -8.31 -9.66 8.11
CA GLY A 4 -9.23 -8.94 7.22
C GLY A 4 -8.93 -7.43 7.24
N PRO A 5 -9.59 -6.66 6.36
CA PRO A 5 -9.49 -5.21 6.36
C PRO A 5 -9.81 -4.63 7.74
N ALA A 6 -9.08 -3.59 8.18
CA ALA A 6 -9.46 -2.90 9.41
C ALA A 6 -10.83 -2.24 9.23
N LYS A 7 -11.58 -2.13 10.34
CA LYS A 7 -12.80 -1.34 10.38
C LYS A 7 -12.43 0.10 10.76
N SER A 8 -12.68 1.06 9.87
CA SER A 8 -12.44 2.48 10.17
C SER A 8 -13.30 2.97 11.33
N VAL A 9 -12.77 3.92 12.10
CA VAL A 9 -13.43 4.55 13.25
C VAL A 9 -13.59 6.03 12.98
N ARG A 10 -14.84 6.51 13.01
CA ARG A 10 -15.14 7.92 12.75
C ARG A 10 -14.40 8.83 13.75
N GLY A 11 -13.72 9.86 13.24
CA GLY A 11 -13.00 10.83 14.05
C GLY A 11 -11.57 10.43 14.44
N ALA A 12 -11.10 9.25 14.04
CA ALA A 12 -9.69 8.88 14.20
C ALA A 12 -8.80 9.85 13.40
N LYS A 13 -7.82 10.48 14.07
CA LYS A 13 -6.83 11.34 13.42
C LYS A 13 -5.72 10.47 12.83
N PHE A 14 -5.43 10.67 11.54
CA PHE A 14 -4.29 10.04 10.88
C PHE A 14 -2.96 10.62 11.39
N ARG A 15 -2.06 9.75 11.86
CA ARG A 15 -0.85 10.15 12.59
C ARG A 15 0.45 9.50 12.11
N VAL A 16 0.39 8.31 11.51
CA VAL A 16 1.62 7.57 11.14
C VAL A 16 1.57 7.04 9.70
N ILE A 17 2.65 7.28 8.96
CA ILE A 17 2.90 6.71 7.64
C ILE A 17 4.00 5.65 7.76
N GLY A 18 3.64 4.38 7.58
CA GLY A 18 4.58 3.28 7.46
C GLY A 18 5.22 3.24 6.08
N ALA A 19 6.46 3.72 5.98
CA ALA A 19 7.27 3.74 4.76
C ALA A 19 8.23 2.54 4.65
N GLY A 20 8.20 1.61 5.61
CA GLY A 20 8.99 0.38 5.56
C GLY A 20 8.50 -0.54 4.45
N MET A 21 9.43 -1.18 3.72
CA MET A 21 9.09 -2.04 2.59
C MET A 21 8.22 -3.23 3.01
N THR A 22 7.49 -3.79 2.04
CA THR A 22 6.85 -5.10 2.20
C THR A 22 7.83 -6.09 2.84
N ARG A 23 7.37 -6.90 3.79
CA ARG A 23 8.19 -7.94 4.46
C ARG A 23 9.24 -7.41 5.45
N THR A 24 9.10 -6.17 5.91
CA THR A 24 9.87 -5.60 7.04
C THR A 24 9.03 -5.58 8.34
N ASP A 25 8.29 -6.67 8.58
CA ASP A 25 7.39 -6.85 9.74
C ASP A 25 6.24 -5.82 9.84
N THR A 26 5.68 -5.46 8.68
CA THR A 26 4.55 -4.52 8.55
C THR A 26 3.34 -4.91 9.41
N LYS A 27 3.09 -6.20 9.63
CA LYS A 27 1.98 -6.67 10.48
C LYS A 27 2.20 -6.39 11.96
N SER A 28 3.37 -6.75 12.49
CA SER A 28 3.72 -6.46 13.88
C SER A 28 3.77 -4.95 14.13
N PHE A 29 4.27 -4.20 13.13
CA PHE A 29 4.27 -2.74 13.18
C PHE A 29 2.84 -2.16 13.19
N ARG A 30 1.96 -2.67 12.33
CA ARG A 30 0.53 -2.32 12.32
C ARG A 30 -0.11 -2.56 13.69
N GLU A 31 0.05 -3.75 14.26
CA GLU A 31 -0.51 -4.10 15.58
C GLU A 31 0.02 -3.18 16.69
N ALA A 32 1.33 -2.88 16.68
CA ALA A 32 1.91 -1.93 17.64
C ALA A 32 1.30 -0.53 17.51
N LEU A 33 1.06 -0.04 16.30
CA LEU A 33 0.40 1.23 16.05
C LEU A 33 -1.06 1.22 16.50
N GLU A 34 -1.79 0.13 16.26
CA GLU A 34 -3.19 -0.01 16.72
C GLU A 34 -3.29 0.10 18.25
N ILE A 35 -2.33 -0.51 18.97
CA ILE A 35 -2.23 -0.41 20.44
C ILE A 35 -1.85 1.01 20.89
N LEU A 36 -0.79 1.58 20.31
CA LEU A 36 -0.23 2.86 20.77
C LEU A 36 -1.11 4.06 20.43
N LEU A 37 -1.84 3.99 19.32
CA LEU A 37 -2.65 5.10 18.80
C LEU A 37 -4.14 4.90 19.05
N ASP A 38 -4.54 3.79 19.71
CA ASP A 38 -5.92 3.45 20.03
C ASP A 38 -6.87 3.63 18.84
N GLY A 39 -6.56 2.93 17.74
CA GLY A 39 -7.38 3.03 16.53
C GLY A 39 -6.88 2.18 15.37
N PRO A 40 -7.70 2.01 14.32
CA PRO A 40 -7.40 1.09 13.23
C PRO A 40 -6.29 1.65 12.33
N VAL A 41 -5.40 0.77 11.87
CA VAL A 41 -4.34 1.09 10.91
C VAL A 41 -4.70 0.50 9.56
N HIS A 42 -4.57 1.29 8.50
CA HIS A 42 -4.90 0.90 7.14
C HIS A 42 -3.77 0.04 6.55
N ASP A 43 -4.04 -1.21 6.15
CA ASP A 43 -3.07 -2.01 5.39
C ASP A 43 -3.33 -1.85 3.89
N GLY A 44 -2.41 -1.21 3.18
CA GLY A 44 -2.55 -0.89 1.77
C GLY A 44 -2.93 -2.10 0.90
N ALA A 45 -2.35 -3.26 1.19
CA ALA A 45 -2.44 -4.43 0.32
C ALA A 45 -3.76 -5.15 0.58
N THR A 46 -4.10 -5.31 1.85
CA THR A 46 -5.32 -5.95 2.31
C THR A 46 -6.55 -5.14 1.90
N GLU A 47 -6.53 -3.83 2.09
CA GLU A 47 -7.66 -2.94 1.82
C GLU A 47 -7.79 -2.73 0.29
N GLY A 48 -6.68 -2.65 -0.44
CA GLY A 48 -6.66 -2.49 -1.89
C GLY A 48 -7.05 -3.74 -2.68
N VAL A 49 -6.86 -4.94 -2.13
CA VAL A 49 -7.19 -6.22 -2.80
C VAL A 49 -8.48 -6.83 -2.26
N SER A 50 -8.69 -6.80 -0.95
CA SER A 50 -9.77 -7.52 -0.26
C SER A 50 -10.71 -6.61 0.54
N GLY A 51 -10.43 -5.30 0.60
CA GLY A 51 -11.30 -4.31 1.25
C GLY A 51 -12.66 -4.11 0.57
N PRO A 52 -13.49 -3.19 1.09
CA PRO A 52 -14.74 -2.80 0.45
C PRO A 52 -14.53 -2.43 -1.03
N TRP A 53 -15.54 -2.66 -1.87
CA TRP A 53 -15.45 -2.39 -3.32
C TRP A 53 -14.99 -0.97 -3.64
N ARG A 54 -15.45 -0.01 -2.84
CA ARG A 54 -15.06 1.40 -2.90
C ARG A 54 -13.55 1.59 -2.72
N HIS A 55 -12.97 1.09 -1.63
CA HIS A 55 -11.53 1.18 -1.36
C HIS A 55 -10.71 0.55 -2.48
N ARG A 56 -11.13 -0.63 -2.98
CA ARG A 56 -10.43 -1.28 -4.09
C ARG A 56 -10.39 -0.39 -5.33
N LYS A 57 -11.52 0.20 -5.72
CA LYS A 57 -11.58 1.11 -6.87
C LYS A 57 -10.75 2.38 -6.66
N GLU A 58 -10.87 3.01 -5.51
CA GLU A 58 -10.15 4.25 -5.17
C GLU A 58 -8.64 4.01 -5.12
N TRP A 59 -8.19 2.86 -4.62
CA TRP A 59 -6.79 2.47 -4.69
C TRP A 59 -6.31 2.30 -6.13
N LEU A 60 -7.06 1.59 -6.98
CA LEU A 60 -6.69 1.46 -8.40
C LEU A 60 -6.59 2.84 -9.07
N GLU A 61 -7.54 3.73 -8.82
CA GLU A 61 -7.53 5.10 -9.34
C GLU A 61 -6.32 5.89 -8.83
N ALA A 62 -6.06 5.88 -7.51
CA ALA A 62 -4.93 6.57 -6.91
C ALA A 62 -3.58 6.05 -7.45
N MET A 63 -3.43 4.73 -7.59
CA MET A 63 -2.22 4.12 -8.13
C MET A 63 -2.01 4.44 -9.63
N GLU A 64 -3.09 4.61 -10.38
CA GLU A 64 -3.02 5.01 -11.79
C GLU A 64 -2.73 6.50 -11.98
N LEU A 65 -3.31 7.34 -11.11
CA LEU A 65 -3.20 8.79 -11.16
C LEU A 65 -1.85 9.29 -10.66
N ALA A 66 -1.31 8.70 -9.59
CA ALA A 66 -0.10 9.21 -8.93
C ALA A 66 1.10 9.42 -9.88
N PRO A 67 1.45 8.48 -10.78
CA PRO A 67 2.55 8.69 -11.73
C PRO A 67 2.27 9.69 -12.85
N ARG A 68 1.01 10.06 -13.08
CA ARG A 68 0.57 10.86 -14.24
C ARG A 68 0.11 12.26 -13.85
N ALA A 69 -0.22 12.51 -12.59
CA ALA A 69 -0.73 13.78 -12.11
C ALA A 69 0.29 14.91 -12.36
N ARG A 70 0.02 15.75 -13.35
CA ARG A 70 0.89 16.89 -13.74
C ARG A 70 0.20 18.22 -13.51
N THR A 71 -1.13 18.24 -13.52
CA THR A 71 -1.94 19.43 -13.30
C THR A 71 -2.33 19.58 -11.83
N ILE A 72 -2.67 20.80 -11.42
CA ILE A 72 -3.19 21.10 -10.07
C ILE A 72 -4.48 20.30 -9.81
N SER A 73 -5.34 20.16 -10.81
CA SER A 73 -6.61 19.43 -10.69
C SER A 73 -6.39 17.94 -10.43
N GLU A 74 -5.47 17.31 -11.16
CA GLU A 74 -5.10 15.90 -10.95
C GLU A 74 -4.45 15.69 -9.58
N GLN A 75 -3.57 16.60 -9.15
CA GLN A 75 -2.95 16.54 -7.83
C GLN A 75 -3.98 16.64 -6.71
N LYS A 76 -4.95 17.56 -6.82
CA LYS A 76 -6.06 17.68 -5.86
C LYS A 76 -6.95 16.44 -5.85
N ARG A 77 -7.18 15.82 -7.01
CA ARG A 77 -7.93 14.56 -7.10
C ARG A 77 -7.20 13.43 -6.39
N LEU A 78 -5.89 13.32 -6.57
CA LEU A 78 -5.06 12.35 -5.86
C LEU A 78 -5.08 12.59 -4.34
N ASP A 79 -4.94 13.84 -3.91
CA ASP A 79 -4.99 14.19 -2.48
C ASP A 79 -6.33 13.83 -1.86
N TRP A 80 -7.43 14.12 -2.56
CA TRP A 80 -8.76 13.74 -2.12
C TRP A 80 -8.90 12.22 -1.99
N LEU A 81 -8.45 11.45 -2.98
CA LEU A 81 -8.50 9.97 -2.94
C LEU A 81 -7.73 9.43 -1.73
N LEU A 82 -6.52 9.97 -1.48
CA LEU A 82 -5.70 9.54 -0.36
C LEU A 82 -6.29 9.95 0.99
N ALA A 83 -6.86 11.15 1.11
CA ALA A 83 -7.53 11.60 2.32
C ALA A 83 -8.72 10.68 2.67
N ASP A 84 -9.53 10.39 1.66
CA ASP A 84 -10.76 9.62 1.79
C ASP A 84 -10.49 8.13 2.06
N LEU A 85 -9.49 7.52 1.40
CA LEU A 85 -9.05 6.14 1.69
C LEU A 85 -8.58 5.94 3.13
N HIS A 86 -8.04 6.99 3.75
CA HIS A 86 -7.51 6.95 5.11
C HIS A 86 -8.43 7.60 6.15
N GLU A 87 -9.66 7.96 5.77
CA GLU A 87 -10.65 8.48 6.70
C GLU A 87 -10.96 7.43 7.79
N GLY A 88 -10.80 7.84 9.04
CA GLY A 88 -11.06 6.98 10.20
C GLY A 88 -9.97 5.94 10.48
N TYR A 89 -8.76 6.13 9.95
CA TYR A 89 -7.56 5.37 10.33
C TYR A 89 -6.53 6.24 11.03
N VAL A 90 -5.79 5.65 11.99
CA VAL A 90 -4.73 6.34 12.73
C VAL A 90 -3.36 6.27 12.04
N GLY A 91 -3.22 5.41 11.04
CA GLY A 91 -2.02 5.30 10.23
C GLY A 91 -2.19 4.36 9.05
N THR A 92 -1.14 4.20 8.26
CA THR A 92 -1.11 3.29 7.11
C THR A 92 0.17 2.49 7.04
N THR A 93 0.12 1.26 6.53
CA THR A 93 1.27 0.38 6.32
C THR A 93 1.14 -0.36 5.00
N ASP A 94 2.26 -0.92 4.53
CA ASP A 94 2.32 -1.76 3.33
C ASP A 94 1.98 -1.03 2.00
N ILE A 95 2.11 -1.72 0.87
CA ILE A 95 1.81 -1.19 -0.46
C ILE A 95 0.30 -1.12 -0.70
N PRO A 96 -0.22 -0.10 -1.40
CA PRO A 96 0.50 0.96 -2.09
C PRO A 96 0.91 2.15 -1.19
N GLY A 97 0.36 2.25 0.02
CA GLY A 97 0.57 3.38 0.94
C GLY A 97 2.05 3.74 1.13
N LEU A 98 2.93 2.77 1.39
CA LEU A 98 4.37 3.02 1.57
C LEU A 98 5.02 3.72 0.36
N ARG A 99 4.56 3.43 -0.87
CA ARG A 99 5.13 3.99 -2.11
C ARG A 99 4.63 5.40 -2.39
N LEU A 100 3.54 5.77 -1.73
CA LEU A 100 2.91 7.08 -1.80
C LEU A 100 3.19 7.88 -0.53
N ALA A 101 4.24 7.55 0.24
CA ALA A 101 4.58 8.27 1.45
C ALA A 101 4.74 9.79 1.25
N PRO A 102 5.38 10.30 0.17
CA PRO A 102 5.44 11.74 -0.09
C PRO A 102 4.06 12.37 -0.34
N GLU A 103 3.19 11.70 -1.09
CA GLU A 103 1.84 12.18 -1.37
C GLU A 103 0.98 12.14 -0.11
N LEU A 104 1.10 11.09 0.70
CA LEU A 104 0.43 10.98 1.99
C LEU A 104 0.90 12.06 2.96
N LEU A 105 2.19 12.38 2.98
CA LEU A 105 2.72 13.46 3.83
C LEU A 105 2.22 14.83 3.38
N ARG A 106 1.97 15.03 2.08
CA ARG A 106 1.32 16.25 1.56
C ARG A 106 -0.13 16.38 2.02
N VAL A 107 -0.86 15.27 2.11
CA VAL A 107 -2.25 15.22 2.60
C VAL A 107 -2.32 15.33 4.12
N PHE A 108 -1.40 14.67 4.82
CA PHE A 108 -1.33 14.59 6.27
C PHE A 108 0.02 15.15 6.77
N PRO A 109 0.22 16.48 6.77
CA PRO A 109 1.52 17.10 7.07
C PRO A 109 1.98 16.88 8.51
N ASP A 110 1.06 16.64 9.44
CA ASP A 110 1.37 16.32 10.84
C ASP A 110 1.79 14.86 11.06
N ALA A 111 1.70 14.00 10.04
CA ALA A 111 1.94 12.57 10.19
C ALA A 111 3.44 12.27 10.30
N ILE A 112 3.79 11.39 11.24
CA ILE A 112 5.15 10.91 11.41
C ILE A 112 5.40 9.79 10.40
N VAL A 113 6.51 9.87 9.66
CA VAL A 113 6.93 8.82 8.73
C VAL A 113 7.89 7.87 9.44
N ILE A 114 7.57 6.58 9.47
CA ILE A 114 8.40 5.53 10.07
C ILE A 114 8.77 4.52 9.01
N ALA A 115 10.06 4.31 8.79
CA ALA A 115 10.58 3.32 7.85
C ALA A 115 11.22 2.15 8.62
N THR A 116 10.49 1.03 8.73
CA THR A 116 11.03 -0.21 9.28
C THR A 116 12.08 -0.80 8.34
N LYS A 117 13.17 -1.31 8.92
CA LYS A 117 14.29 -1.93 8.19
C LYS A 117 14.45 -3.37 8.63
N ARG A 118 14.96 -4.18 7.71
CA ARG A 118 15.34 -5.58 7.94
C ARG A 118 16.67 -5.82 7.25
N GLU A 119 17.44 -6.76 7.78
CA GLU A 119 18.68 -7.21 7.13
C GLU A 119 18.36 -7.64 5.67
N PRO A 120 19.10 -7.13 4.65
CA PRO A 120 18.76 -7.29 3.24
C PRO A 120 18.55 -8.73 2.78
N GLU A 121 19.41 -9.67 3.20
CA GLU A 121 19.34 -11.07 2.75
C GLU A 121 18.12 -11.79 3.33
N SER A 122 17.89 -11.60 4.64
CA SER A 122 16.72 -12.10 5.34
C SER A 122 15.42 -11.53 4.76
N TRP A 123 15.42 -10.23 4.42
CA TRP A 123 14.30 -9.59 3.74
C TRP A 123 14.07 -10.21 2.37
N TRP A 124 15.10 -10.32 1.54
CA TRP A 124 15.00 -10.88 0.18
C TRP A 124 14.48 -12.31 0.18
N LYS A 125 14.96 -13.15 1.11
CA LYS A 125 14.47 -14.53 1.27
C LYS A 125 12.96 -14.57 1.55
N SER A 126 12.42 -13.62 2.31
CA SER A 126 10.97 -13.52 2.53
C SER A 126 10.23 -12.88 1.35
N GLN A 127 10.82 -11.88 0.69
CA GLN A 127 10.20 -11.13 -0.39
C GLN A 127 10.08 -11.98 -1.67
N ARG A 128 11.13 -12.70 -2.06
CA ARG A 128 11.13 -13.58 -3.24
C ARG A 128 10.04 -14.66 -3.19
N PHE A 129 9.70 -15.12 -1.98
CA PHE A 129 8.61 -16.08 -1.79
C PHE A 129 7.28 -15.46 -2.18
N ILE A 130 7.00 -14.22 -1.79
CA ILE A 130 5.79 -13.50 -2.20
C ILE A 130 5.81 -13.17 -3.69
N ASP A 131 6.97 -12.77 -4.24
CA ASP A 131 7.10 -12.48 -5.66
C ASP A 131 6.88 -13.71 -6.55
N SER A 132 7.21 -14.92 -6.08
CA SER A 132 6.87 -16.15 -6.84
C SER A 132 5.35 -16.36 -7.04
N TYR A 133 4.50 -15.90 -6.11
CA TYR A 133 3.04 -15.93 -6.26
C TYR A 133 2.52 -14.76 -7.11
N ALA A 134 3.31 -13.70 -7.29
CA ALA A 134 2.95 -12.58 -8.16
C ALA A 134 3.05 -12.92 -9.66
N GLN A 135 3.87 -13.90 -10.02
CA GLN A 135 4.17 -14.26 -11.41
C GLN A 135 3.15 -15.23 -12.05
N THR A 136 2.08 -15.60 -11.34
CA THR A 136 1.02 -16.45 -11.87
C THR A 136 0.06 -15.65 -12.77
N TRP A 137 0.54 -15.26 -13.95
CA TRP A 137 -0.24 -14.55 -14.97
C TRP A 137 -1.59 -15.22 -15.29
N TRP A 138 -1.62 -16.56 -15.23
CA TRP A 138 -2.81 -17.38 -15.44
C TRP A 138 -3.91 -17.16 -14.40
N LEU A 139 -3.57 -16.78 -13.15
CA LEU A 139 -4.58 -16.40 -12.14
C LEU A 139 -5.42 -15.22 -12.61
N SER A 140 -4.88 -14.35 -13.47
CA SER A 140 -5.64 -13.22 -14.00
C SER A 140 -6.83 -13.65 -14.83
N TYR A 141 -6.69 -14.72 -15.62
CA TYR A 141 -7.78 -15.26 -16.44
C TYR A 141 -8.89 -15.87 -15.58
N PHE A 142 -8.53 -16.54 -14.49
CA PHE A 142 -9.51 -17.21 -13.61
C PHE A 142 -10.13 -16.29 -12.56
N LEU A 143 -9.39 -15.29 -12.06
CA LEU A 143 -9.87 -14.39 -11.01
C LEU A 143 -10.67 -13.21 -11.56
N ALA A 144 -10.45 -12.79 -12.81
CA ALA A 144 -11.17 -11.67 -13.44
C ALA A 144 -12.70 -11.76 -13.34
N PRO A 145 -13.36 -12.90 -13.62
CA PRO A 145 -14.81 -13.00 -13.51
C PRO A 145 -15.30 -13.15 -12.05
N VAL A 146 -14.42 -13.40 -11.08
CA VAL A 146 -14.82 -13.67 -9.71
C VAL A 146 -15.09 -12.35 -8.97
N PRO A 147 -16.34 -12.14 -8.49
CA PRO A 147 -16.67 -10.97 -7.68
C PRO A 147 -15.71 -10.85 -6.49
N ARG A 148 -15.35 -9.60 -6.12
CA ARG A 148 -14.45 -9.23 -5.01
C ARG A 148 -12.95 -9.41 -5.25
N ILE A 149 -12.51 -10.37 -6.08
CA ILE A 149 -11.07 -10.64 -6.32
C ILE A 149 -10.59 -10.32 -7.74
N GLY A 150 -11.50 -10.03 -8.67
CA GLY A 150 -11.16 -9.65 -10.05
C GLY A 150 -10.33 -8.36 -10.20
N VAL A 151 -10.17 -7.56 -9.14
CA VAL A 151 -9.24 -6.40 -9.14
C VAL A 151 -7.77 -6.79 -9.00
N TYR A 152 -7.49 -8.00 -8.53
CA TYR A 152 -6.16 -8.46 -8.19
C TYR A 152 -5.17 -8.29 -9.36
N PRO A 153 -5.46 -8.70 -10.61
CA PRO A 153 -4.52 -8.55 -11.71
C PRO A 153 -4.16 -7.09 -12.01
N VAL A 154 -5.15 -6.20 -11.96
CA VAL A 154 -4.95 -4.77 -12.19
C VAL A 154 -4.11 -4.17 -11.06
N PHE A 155 -4.40 -4.53 -9.81
CA PHE A 155 -3.62 -4.11 -8.65
C PHE A 155 -2.15 -4.57 -8.75
N MET A 156 -1.90 -5.83 -9.13
CA MET A 156 -0.55 -6.37 -9.30
C MET A 156 0.23 -5.62 -10.39
N LYS A 157 -0.42 -5.29 -11.52
CA LYS A 157 0.15 -4.48 -12.60
C LYS A 157 0.48 -3.06 -12.13
N LEU A 158 -0.47 -2.39 -11.47
CA LEU A 158 -0.29 -1.01 -11.01
C LEU A 158 0.76 -0.91 -9.91
N ARG A 159 0.88 -1.92 -9.02
CA ARG A 159 1.93 -1.90 -7.99
C ARG A 159 3.32 -1.96 -8.65
N ARG A 160 3.52 -2.75 -9.70
CA ARG A 160 4.82 -2.81 -10.41
C ARG A 160 5.14 -1.45 -11.02
N ARG A 161 4.14 -0.84 -11.66
CA ARG A 161 4.28 0.51 -12.22
C ARG A 161 4.62 1.56 -11.17
N LEU A 162 4.00 1.50 -9.98
CA LEU A 162 4.34 2.39 -8.87
C LEU A 162 5.74 2.15 -8.34
N LEU A 163 6.19 0.89 -8.26
CA LEU A 163 7.57 0.57 -7.87
C LEU A 163 8.57 1.23 -8.84
N MET A 164 8.32 1.08 -10.13
CA MET A 164 9.10 1.70 -11.19
C MET A 164 9.14 3.22 -11.09
N TRP A 165 7.97 3.84 -10.98
CA TRP A 165 7.88 5.28 -10.92
C TRP A 165 8.54 5.88 -9.67
N ARG A 166 8.37 5.24 -8.50
CA ARG A 166 8.90 5.77 -7.23
C ARG A 166 10.38 5.51 -7.05
N PHE A 167 10.84 4.31 -7.37
CA PHE A 167 12.20 3.87 -7.04
C PHE A 167 13.08 3.59 -8.26
N GLY A 168 12.54 3.66 -9.48
CA GLY A 168 13.29 3.34 -10.70
C GLY A 168 13.59 1.85 -10.87
N ILE A 169 12.89 0.97 -10.14
CA ILE A 169 13.15 -0.47 -10.10
C ILE A 169 11.98 -1.23 -10.73
N ASP A 170 12.27 -2.04 -11.75
CA ASP A 170 11.24 -2.76 -12.52
C ASP A 170 10.75 -4.02 -11.82
N GLU A 171 11.71 -4.73 -11.24
CA GLU A 171 11.47 -5.92 -10.46
C GLU A 171 12.50 -5.97 -9.33
N LEU A 172 12.08 -6.49 -8.18
CA LEU A 172 13.03 -6.80 -7.12
C LEU A 172 13.79 -8.05 -7.58
N THR A 173 15.09 -7.89 -7.83
CA THR A 173 15.96 -8.94 -8.38
C THR A 173 16.95 -9.48 -7.34
N GLY A 174 17.05 -8.84 -6.18
CA GLY A 174 17.95 -9.25 -5.12
C GLY A 174 17.92 -8.39 -3.85
N PRO A 175 18.76 -8.75 -2.88
CA PRO A 175 18.88 -8.08 -1.57
C PRO A 175 19.24 -6.60 -1.67
N GLY A 176 20.03 -6.24 -2.68
CA GLY A 176 20.46 -4.86 -2.94
C GLY A 176 19.62 -4.11 -3.99
N SER A 177 18.45 -4.62 -4.38
CA SER A 177 17.63 -3.96 -5.41
C SER A 177 17.20 -2.55 -5.01
N LEU A 178 17.07 -2.28 -3.70
CA LEU A 178 16.80 -0.96 -3.16
C LEU A 178 18.13 -0.32 -2.75
N LYS A 179 18.75 0.42 -3.66
CA LYS A 179 19.85 1.32 -3.27
C LYS A 179 19.24 2.48 -2.48
N ALA A 180 19.49 2.50 -1.18
CA ALA A 180 19.17 3.64 -0.32
C ALA A 180 20.04 4.85 -0.69
#